data_AF-A0A6G1G3P3-F1
#
_entry.id   AF-A0A6G1G3P3-F1
#
_cell.length_a   1.000
_cell.length_b   1.000
_cell.length_c   1.000
_cell.angle_alpha   90.00
_cell.angle_beta   90.00
_cell.angle_gamma   90.00
#
_symmetry.space_group_name_H-M   'P 1'
#
loop_
_entity.id
_entity.type
_entity.pdbx_description
1 polymer ?
#
loop_
_entity_poly.entity_id
_entity_poly.type
_entity_poly.pdbx_seq_one_letter_code
_entity_poly.pdbx_strand_id
1 'polypeptide(L)'
;VFQVYLDFGWDIDEPLHSTKPPTLEYFVPDEDLTRWFLDHEADPNAGSGGNSTLISMAALDAPASTIRFLVEHGGTLSRGYPLHFAMFRETPDLLEVIELLVELGAPIDEIMNEGAPDNWFEGRDRHAETPLHFAVHLEKEDIVTYFLKKGADYNIRNSSGETAVDIAKGAVLEEIIK
;
A
#
# COMPACT_ATOMS: atom_id res chain seq x y z
N VAL A 1 -17.15 0.05 -22.91
CA VAL A 1 -18.42 -0.30 -22.23
C VAL A 1 -18.79 0.73 -21.16
N PHE A 2 -17.86 1.14 -20.30
CA PHE A 2 -18.06 2.17 -19.27
C PHE A 2 -18.54 3.53 -19.81
N GLN A 3 -18.05 3.97 -20.97
CA GLN A 3 -18.55 5.19 -21.62
C GLN A 3 -20.08 5.22 -21.75
N VAL A 4 -20.69 4.09 -22.12
CA VAL A 4 -22.15 4.02 -22.25
C VAL A 4 -22.82 4.26 -20.90
N TYR A 5 -22.30 3.71 -19.81
CA TYR A 5 -22.84 3.95 -18.47
C TYR A 5 -22.73 5.43 -18.05
N LEU A 6 -21.59 6.07 -18.32
CA LEU A 6 -21.42 7.51 -18.08
C LEU A 6 -22.41 8.35 -18.90
N ASP A 7 -22.62 7.99 -20.17
CA ASP A 7 -23.59 8.67 -21.05
C ASP A 7 -25.04 8.57 -20.51
N PHE A 8 -25.33 7.55 -19.69
CA PHE A 8 -26.61 7.36 -19.00
C PHE A 8 -26.64 7.86 -17.55
N GLY A 9 -25.62 8.61 -17.11
CA GLY A 9 -25.57 9.28 -15.81
C GLY A 9 -25.12 8.41 -14.64
N TRP A 10 -24.36 7.34 -14.91
CA TRP A 10 -23.68 6.59 -13.86
C TRP A 10 -22.63 7.48 -13.18
N ASP A 11 -22.63 7.48 -11.85
CA ASP A 11 -21.57 8.06 -11.03
C ASP A 11 -20.37 7.10 -10.99
N ILE A 12 -19.25 7.55 -11.56
CA ILE A 12 -18.03 6.75 -11.77
C ILE A 12 -17.40 6.26 -10.46
N ASP A 13 -17.60 7.00 -9.37
CA ASP A 13 -17.08 6.69 -8.04
C ASP A 13 -18.08 5.89 -7.18
N GLU A 14 -19.35 5.81 -7.61
CA GLU A 14 -20.37 5.08 -6.87
C GLU A 14 -20.13 3.56 -6.97
N PRO A 15 -20.03 2.85 -5.83
CA PRO A 15 -19.96 1.41 -5.83
C PRO A 15 -21.17 0.77 -6.52
N LEU A 16 -20.95 -0.31 -7.27
CA LEU A 16 -22.06 -1.08 -7.86
C LEU A 16 -23.07 -1.59 -6.81
N HIS A 17 -22.62 -1.76 -5.56
CA HIS A 17 -23.45 -2.06 -4.39
C HIS A 17 -22.85 -1.45 -3.11
N SER A 18 -23.70 -1.11 -2.12
CA SER A 18 -23.32 -0.48 -0.84
C SER A 18 -22.20 -1.14 -0.01
N THR A 19 -21.83 -2.39 -0.32
CA THR A 19 -20.79 -3.16 0.39
C THR A 19 -19.57 -3.47 -0.49
N LYS A 20 -19.52 -2.90 -1.69
CA LYS A 20 -18.47 -3.12 -2.68
C LYS A 20 -17.61 -1.85 -2.81
N PRO A 21 -16.37 -1.99 -3.27
CA PRO A 21 -15.59 -0.83 -3.68
C PRO A 21 -16.18 -0.15 -4.92
N PRO A 22 -15.73 1.08 -5.20
CA PRO A 22 -15.85 1.69 -6.52
C PRO A 22 -15.33 0.76 -7.61
N THR A 23 -15.90 0.90 -8.80
CA THR A 23 -15.62 -0.02 -9.91
C THR A 23 -14.14 -0.02 -10.30
N LEU A 24 -13.48 1.14 -10.24
CA LEU A 24 -12.06 1.29 -10.52
C LEU A 24 -11.16 0.37 -9.67
N GLU A 25 -11.51 0.10 -8.41
CA GLU A 25 -10.69 -0.71 -7.50
C GLU A 25 -10.45 -2.13 -8.01
N TYR A 26 -11.39 -2.69 -8.80
CA TYR A 26 -11.26 -4.00 -9.42
C TYR A 26 -10.31 -4.06 -10.61
N PHE A 27 -10.00 -2.90 -11.19
CA PHE A 27 -9.27 -2.78 -12.43
C PHE A 27 -7.92 -2.08 -12.25
N VAL A 28 -7.51 -1.78 -11.03
CA VAL A 28 -6.23 -1.12 -10.72
C VAL A 28 -5.03 -1.79 -11.40
N PRO A 29 -4.94 -3.13 -11.51
CA PRO A 29 -3.81 -3.74 -12.23
C PRO A 29 -3.85 -3.54 -13.76
N ASP A 30 -5.03 -3.28 -14.33
CA ASP A 30 -5.23 -2.98 -15.75
C ASP A 30 -4.91 -1.50 -16.01
N GLU A 31 -3.72 -1.23 -16.52
CA GLU A 31 -3.24 0.14 -16.75
C GLU A 31 -4.12 0.92 -17.73
N ASP A 32 -4.54 0.31 -18.84
CA ASP A 32 -5.34 0.99 -19.87
C ASP A 32 -6.71 1.38 -19.32
N LEU A 33 -7.33 0.46 -18.58
CA LEU A 33 -8.63 0.72 -17.98
C LEU A 33 -8.53 1.71 -16.82
N THR A 34 -7.52 1.58 -15.96
CA THR A 34 -7.26 2.55 -14.88
C THR A 34 -7.04 3.95 -15.44
N ARG A 35 -6.26 4.07 -16.52
CA ARG A 35 -6.07 5.34 -17.21
C ARG A 35 -7.38 5.93 -17.69
N TRP A 36 -8.20 5.11 -18.36
CA TRP A 36 -9.50 5.54 -18.84
C TRP A 36 -10.39 6.08 -17.70
N PHE A 37 -10.44 5.40 -16.55
CA PHE A 37 -11.26 5.86 -15.43
C PHE A 37 -10.83 7.22 -14.89
N LEU A 38 -9.53 7.41 -14.67
CA LEU A 38 -8.99 8.65 -14.11
C LEU A 38 -9.07 9.82 -15.12
N ASP A 39 -8.91 9.54 -16.42
CA ASP A 39 -9.17 10.53 -17.49
C ASP A 39 -10.63 10.99 -17.53
N HIS A 40 -11.56 10.23 -16.91
CA HIS A 40 -12.98 10.55 -16.78
C HIS A 40 -13.35 11.00 -15.35
N GLU A 41 -12.39 11.62 -14.65
CA GLU A 41 -12.58 12.26 -13.34
C GLU A 41 -12.93 11.31 -12.18
N ALA A 42 -12.66 10.00 -12.32
CA ALA A 42 -12.73 9.09 -11.17
C ALA A 42 -11.81 9.57 -10.05
N ASP A 43 -12.32 9.65 -8.81
CA ASP A 43 -11.52 10.04 -7.66
C ASP A 43 -10.52 8.92 -7.32
N PRO A 44 -9.20 9.15 -7.44
CA PRO A 44 -8.19 8.15 -7.11
C PRO A 44 -8.13 7.82 -5.60
N ASN A 45 -8.92 8.51 -4.77
CA ASN A 45 -9.10 8.22 -3.35
C ASN A 45 -10.47 7.58 -3.04
N ALA A 46 -11.33 7.37 -4.04
CA ALA A 46 -12.55 6.59 -3.87
C ALA A 46 -12.16 5.15 -3.51
N GLY A 47 -12.71 4.63 -2.41
CA GLY A 47 -12.39 3.29 -1.94
C GLY A 47 -13.50 2.67 -1.11
N SER A 48 -13.46 1.35 -0.96
CA SER A 48 -14.30 0.66 0.03
C SER A 48 -14.03 1.25 1.42
N GLY A 49 -15.07 1.73 2.10
CA GLY A 49 -14.93 2.37 3.41
C GLY A 49 -14.02 1.59 4.36
N GLY A 50 -13.18 2.30 5.13
CA GLY A 50 -12.07 1.73 5.90
C GLY A 50 -10.79 2.56 5.72
N ASN A 51 -9.64 1.95 6.00
CA ASN A 51 -8.33 2.57 5.71
C ASN A 51 -7.76 2.21 4.33
N SER A 52 -8.27 1.17 3.65
CA SER A 52 -7.80 0.75 2.32
C SER A 52 -8.16 1.76 1.22
N THR A 53 -7.26 1.96 0.25
CA THR A 53 -7.41 2.91 -0.86
C THR A 53 -7.05 2.25 -2.18
N LEU A 54 -7.38 2.89 -3.32
CA LEU A 54 -6.95 2.44 -4.65
C LEU A 54 -5.42 2.21 -4.72
N ILE A 55 -4.64 3.07 -4.07
CA ILE A 55 -3.18 2.95 -4.00
C ILE A 55 -2.76 1.73 -3.18
N SER A 56 -3.45 1.38 -2.08
CA SER A 56 -3.09 0.18 -1.32
C SER A 56 -3.25 -1.09 -2.17
N MET A 57 -4.29 -1.14 -3.00
CA MET A 57 -4.48 -2.24 -3.96
C MET A 57 -3.43 -2.18 -5.07
N ALA A 58 -3.13 -0.99 -5.61
CA ALA A 58 -2.11 -0.82 -6.64
C ALA A 58 -0.72 -1.30 -6.18
N ALA A 59 -0.38 -1.03 -4.93
CA ALA A 59 0.88 -1.46 -4.33
C ALA A 59 1.02 -3.00 -4.30
N LEU A 60 -0.09 -3.73 -4.21
CA LEU A 60 -0.10 -5.19 -4.10
C LEU A 60 0.33 -5.89 -5.41
N ASP A 61 -0.15 -5.43 -6.57
CA ASP A 61 0.07 -6.14 -7.83
C ASP A 61 0.08 -5.26 -9.11
N ALA A 62 -0.30 -3.98 -9.04
CA ALA A 62 -0.34 -3.13 -10.22
C ALA A 62 1.06 -2.68 -10.68
N PRO A 63 1.27 -2.40 -11.98
CA PRO A 63 2.53 -1.85 -12.47
C PRO A 63 2.89 -0.51 -11.83
N ALA A 64 4.19 -0.22 -11.75
CA ALA A 64 4.72 1.07 -11.27
C ALA A 64 4.13 2.29 -12.02
N SER A 65 3.84 2.13 -13.32
CA SER A 65 3.17 3.15 -14.14
C SER A 65 1.78 3.51 -13.62
N THR A 66 0.99 2.51 -13.20
CA THR A 66 -0.34 2.74 -12.63
C THR A 66 -0.27 3.46 -11.30
N ILE A 67 0.69 3.10 -10.42
CA ILE A 67 0.90 3.79 -9.14
C ILE A 67 1.24 5.26 -9.36
N ARG A 68 2.16 5.57 -10.29
CA ARG A 68 2.49 6.96 -10.65
C ARG A 68 1.24 7.70 -11.12
N PHE A 69 0.48 7.07 -12.00
CA PHE A 69 -0.68 7.70 -12.62
C PHE A 69 -1.79 8.02 -11.61
N LEU A 70 -2.04 7.13 -10.64
CA LEU A 70 -2.94 7.39 -9.51
C LEU A 70 -2.52 8.62 -8.70
N VAL A 71 -1.23 8.74 -8.37
CA VAL A 71 -0.70 9.89 -7.62
C VAL A 71 -0.75 11.18 -8.44
N GLU A 72 -0.46 11.11 -9.74
CA GLU A 72 -0.58 12.25 -10.67
C GLU A 72 -2.02 12.80 -10.74
N HIS A 73 -3.02 11.94 -10.55
CA HIS A 73 -4.45 12.33 -10.51
C HIS A 73 -4.94 12.72 -9.11
N GLY A 74 -4.05 12.80 -8.11
CA GLY A 74 -4.38 13.24 -6.75
C GLY A 74 -4.59 12.11 -5.75
N GLY A 75 -4.20 10.87 -6.08
CA GLY A 75 -4.20 9.75 -5.15
C GLY A 75 -3.24 9.99 -3.99
N THR A 76 -3.72 9.80 -2.76
CA THR A 76 -2.96 10.08 -1.54
C THR A 76 -2.24 8.85 -1.01
N LEU A 77 -0.96 9.02 -0.65
CA LEU A 77 -0.12 7.96 -0.06
C LEU A 77 -0.18 7.93 1.47
N SER A 78 -0.77 8.95 2.10
CA SER A 78 -0.88 9.09 3.56
C SER A 78 -2.05 8.29 4.15
N ARG A 79 -2.68 7.43 3.35
CA ARG A 79 -3.79 6.55 3.73
C ARG A 79 -3.62 5.23 2.99
N GLY A 80 -4.06 4.13 3.60
CA GLY A 80 -4.03 2.81 2.96
C GLY A 80 -2.74 2.02 3.13
N TYR A 81 -1.74 2.54 3.87
CA TYR A 81 -0.54 1.78 4.20
C TYR A 81 0.16 1.17 2.97
N PRO A 82 0.39 1.93 1.88
CA PRO A 82 0.81 1.35 0.60
C PRO A 82 2.15 0.62 0.68
N LEU A 83 3.07 1.06 1.56
CA LEU A 83 4.34 0.36 1.79
C LEU A 83 4.12 -1.01 2.45
N HIS A 84 3.15 -1.15 3.36
CA HIS A 84 2.80 -2.45 3.97
C HIS A 84 2.13 -3.37 2.96
N PHE A 85 1.22 -2.84 2.13
CA PHE A 85 0.55 -3.64 1.09
C PHE A 85 1.54 -4.15 0.04
N ALA A 86 2.50 -3.31 -0.37
CA ALA A 86 3.57 -3.73 -1.26
C ALA A 86 4.37 -4.92 -0.69
N MET A 87 4.54 -5.07 0.62
CA MET A 87 5.25 -6.22 1.20
C MET A 87 4.59 -7.59 0.89
N PHE A 88 3.30 -7.60 0.53
CA PHE A 88 2.57 -8.81 0.12
C PHE A 88 2.61 -9.08 -1.38
N ARG A 89 3.24 -8.20 -2.16
CA ARG A 89 3.41 -8.35 -3.61
C ARG A 89 4.22 -9.60 -3.93
N GLU A 90 3.71 -10.42 -4.84
CA GLU A 90 4.34 -11.68 -5.26
C GLU A 90 5.18 -11.53 -6.55
N THR A 91 5.12 -10.37 -7.20
CA THR A 91 5.88 -10.08 -8.42
C THR A 91 7.32 -9.66 -8.10
N PRO A 92 8.27 -9.87 -9.03
CA PRO A 92 9.70 -9.65 -8.77
C PRO A 92 10.11 -8.17 -8.70
N ASP A 93 9.19 -7.24 -8.97
CA ASP A 93 9.38 -5.78 -8.97
C ASP A 93 9.09 -5.14 -7.60
N LEU A 94 9.02 -5.94 -6.52
CA LEU A 94 8.78 -5.45 -5.16
C LEU A 94 9.68 -4.27 -4.77
N LEU A 95 11.00 -4.42 -4.97
CA LEU A 95 11.95 -3.34 -4.64
C LEU A 95 11.66 -2.08 -5.46
N GLU A 96 11.38 -2.21 -6.77
CA GLU A 96 11.04 -1.08 -7.63
C GLU A 96 9.77 -0.34 -7.15
N VAL A 97 8.74 -1.09 -6.75
CA VAL A 97 7.50 -0.51 -6.23
C VAL A 97 7.72 0.18 -4.88
N ILE A 98 8.53 -0.41 -4.00
CA ILE A 98 8.89 0.25 -2.73
C ILE A 98 9.69 1.52 -2.97
N GLU A 99 10.65 1.48 -3.88
CA GLU A 99 11.45 2.64 -4.25
C GLU A 99 10.54 3.77 -4.76
N LEU A 100 9.62 3.43 -5.66
CA LEU A 100 8.63 4.34 -6.19
C LEU A 100 7.77 4.98 -5.10
N LEU A 101 7.16 4.17 -4.23
CA LEU A 101 6.26 4.67 -3.20
C LEU A 101 6.97 5.63 -2.24
N VAL A 102 8.20 5.31 -1.83
CA VAL A 102 9.01 6.21 -0.99
C VAL A 102 9.38 7.50 -1.74
N GLU A 103 9.73 7.43 -3.01
CA GLU A 103 10.02 8.61 -3.85
C GLU A 103 8.80 9.53 -4.04
N LEU A 104 7.61 8.94 -4.14
CA LEU A 104 6.36 9.70 -4.24
C LEU A 104 5.89 10.27 -2.88
N GLY A 105 6.58 9.94 -1.79
CA GLY A 105 6.31 10.50 -0.46
C GLY A 105 5.40 9.63 0.43
N ALA A 106 5.36 8.31 0.20
CA ALA A 106 4.70 7.40 1.13
C ALA A 106 5.38 7.47 2.51
N PRO A 107 4.60 7.46 3.61
CA PRO A 107 5.13 7.61 4.95
C PRO A 107 5.93 6.36 5.36
N ILE A 108 7.26 6.50 5.44
CA ILE A 108 8.19 5.38 5.67
C ILE A 108 8.05 4.71 7.05
N ASP A 109 7.55 5.46 8.04
CA ASP A 109 7.43 5.06 9.44
C ASP A 109 5.96 4.87 9.89
N GLU A 110 5.01 4.84 8.95
CA GLU A 110 3.59 4.68 9.30
C GLU A 110 3.33 3.34 10.00
N ILE A 111 2.57 3.34 11.09
CA ILE A 111 2.20 2.12 11.79
C ILE A 111 0.86 1.63 11.23
N MET A 112 0.86 0.48 10.58
CA MET A 112 -0.37 -0.15 10.10
C MET A 112 -1.14 -0.75 11.28
N ASN A 113 -2.46 -0.60 11.30
CA ASN A 113 -3.38 -1.10 12.34
C ASN A 113 -3.25 -0.41 13.71
N GLU A 114 -2.61 0.76 13.82
CA GLU A 114 -2.66 1.54 15.07
C GLU A 114 -4.12 1.96 15.38
N GLY A 115 -4.70 1.39 16.45
CA GLY A 115 -6.08 1.68 16.86
C GLY A 115 -7.18 1.04 16.00
N ALA A 116 -6.83 0.21 15.02
CA ALA A 116 -7.81 -0.56 14.25
C ALA A 116 -8.35 -1.75 15.07
N PRO A 117 -9.63 -2.14 14.92
CA PRO A 117 -10.13 -3.36 15.55
C PRO A 117 -9.35 -4.58 15.03
N ASP A 118 -9.15 -5.58 15.90
CA ASP A 118 -8.27 -6.77 15.76
C ASP A 118 -8.49 -7.66 14.52
N ASN A 119 -9.27 -7.24 13.53
CA ASN A 119 -9.68 -8.06 12.39
C ASN A 119 -9.78 -7.36 11.03
N TRP A 120 -9.43 -6.06 10.89
CA TRP A 120 -9.67 -5.33 9.61
C TRP A 120 -9.10 -6.00 8.34
N PHE A 121 -7.91 -6.60 8.43
CA PHE A 121 -7.22 -7.38 7.38
C PHE A 121 -7.04 -8.89 7.71
N GLU A 122 -8.11 -9.69 7.69
CA GLU A 122 -8.16 -11.13 8.09
C GLU A 122 -6.88 -11.95 7.80
N GLY A 123 -6.34 -12.66 8.81
CA GLY A 123 -5.51 -13.86 8.57
C GLY A 123 -4.09 -13.94 9.18
N ARG A 124 -3.59 -12.95 9.93
CA ARG A 124 -2.29 -13.08 10.65
C ARG A 124 -2.36 -12.49 12.07
N ASP A 125 -1.57 -13.04 12.99
CA ASP A 125 -1.26 -12.42 14.29
C ASP A 125 -0.67 -11.04 13.98
N ARG A 126 -1.41 -9.99 14.28
CA ARG A 126 -1.16 -8.64 13.76
C ARG A 126 -0.73 -7.72 14.87
N HIS A 127 0.57 -7.48 14.93
CA HIS A 127 1.10 -6.32 15.64
C HIS A 127 0.88 -5.07 14.78
N ALA A 128 0.62 -3.94 15.42
CA ALA A 128 0.64 -2.66 14.74
C ALA A 128 2.10 -2.35 14.42
N GLU A 129 2.48 -2.38 13.14
CA GLU A 129 3.88 -2.47 12.71
C GLU A 129 4.22 -1.46 11.62
N THR A 130 5.49 -1.03 11.55
CA THR A 130 6.01 -0.18 10.46
C THR A 130 6.38 -1.02 9.23
N PRO A 131 6.56 -0.41 8.04
CA PRO A 131 7.08 -1.14 6.87
C PRO A 131 8.41 -1.83 7.14
N LEU A 132 9.26 -1.23 7.99
CA LEU A 132 10.53 -1.82 8.40
C LEU A 132 10.34 -3.11 9.22
N HIS A 133 9.37 -3.16 10.14
CA HIS A 133 9.05 -4.40 10.86
C HIS A 133 8.64 -5.52 9.90
N PHE A 134 7.79 -5.21 8.91
CA PHE A 134 7.38 -6.17 7.89
C PHE A 134 8.58 -6.68 7.08
N ALA A 135 9.46 -5.78 6.62
CA ALA A 135 10.65 -6.16 5.86
C ALA A 135 11.57 -7.10 6.65
N VAL A 136 11.73 -6.85 7.96
CA VAL A 136 12.51 -7.74 8.85
C VAL A 136 11.82 -9.08 9.07
N HIS A 137 10.50 -9.07 9.37
CA HIS A 137 9.73 -10.30 9.59
C HIS A 137 9.73 -11.22 8.38
N LEU A 138 9.71 -10.64 7.18
CA LEU A 138 9.74 -11.34 5.90
C LEU A 138 11.17 -11.64 5.39
N GLU A 139 12.19 -11.30 6.18
CA GLU A 139 13.61 -11.52 5.88
C GLU A 139 14.05 -10.91 4.53
N LYS A 140 13.55 -9.71 4.22
CA LYS A 140 13.83 -8.96 2.98
C LYS A 140 15.00 -7.99 3.17
N GLU A 141 16.23 -8.52 3.21
CA GLU A 141 17.46 -7.76 3.49
C GLU A 141 17.66 -6.52 2.59
N ASP A 142 17.32 -6.63 1.31
CA ASP A 142 17.41 -5.55 0.32
C ASP A 142 16.46 -4.38 0.66
N ILE A 143 15.23 -4.71 1.05
CA ILE A 143 14.21 -3.73 1.47
C ILE A 143 14.56 -3.12 2.83
N VAL A 144 15.04 -3.92 3.79
CA VAL A 144 15.53 -3.42 5.08
C VAL A 144 16.65 -2.40 4.86
N THR A 145 17.65 -2.76 4.04
CA THR A 145 18.76 -1.86 3.69
C THR A 145 18.25 -0.58 3.03
N TYR A 146 17.29 -0.69 2.12
CA TYR A 146 16.69 0.46 1.44
C TYR A 146 15.98 1.40 2.43
N PHE A 147 15.09 0.87 3.27
CA PHE A 147 14.36 1.68 4.25
C PHE A 147 15.28 2.41 5.22
N LEU A 148 16.30 1.73 5.76
CA LEU A 148 17.29 2.36 6.64
C LEU A 148 18.07 3.47 5.91
N LYS A 149 18.47 3.23 4.65
CA LYS A 149 19.13 4.25 3.82
C LYS A 149 18.23 5.47 3.57
N LYS A 150 16.91 5.29 3.56
CA LYS A 150 15.92 6.36 3.42
C LYS A 150 15.50 6.99 4.75
N GLY A 151 16.10 6.57 5.86
CA GLY A 151 15.92 7.19 7.17
C GLY A 151 14.75 6.64 7.97
N ALA A 152 14.29 5.41 7.69
CA ALA A 152 13.30 4.73 8.53
C ALA A 152 13.81 4.63 9.98
N ASP A 153 12.94 4.95 10.95
CA ASP A 153 13.28 4.88 12.37
C ASP A 153 13.13 3.45 12.90
N TYR A 154 14.26 2.77 13.03
CA TYR A 154 14.33 1.41 13.57
C TYR A 154 14.04 1.33 15.09
N ASN A 155 13.89 2.46 15.79
CA ASN A 155 13.56 2.49 17.22
C ASN A 155 12.04 2.52 17.50
N ILE A 156 11.20 2.65 16.47
CA ILE A 156 9.75 2.58 16.61
C ILE A 156 9.39 1.20 17.16
N ARG A 157 8.51 1.18 18.16
CA ARG A 157 8.00 -0.06 18.76
C ARG A 157 6.64 -0.40 18.18
N ASN A 158 6.46 -1.65 17.79
CA ASN A 158 5.17 -2.20 17.40
C ASN A 158 4.21 -2.29 18.60
N SER A 159 2.98 -2.80 18.39
CA SER A 159 2.01 -2.95 19.49
C SER A 159 2.40 -3.97 20.58
N SER A 160 3.38 -4.84 20.32
CA SER A 160 4.01 -5.71 21.35
C SER A 160 5.12 -5.01 22.13
N GLY A 161 5.46 -3.77 21.79
CA GLY A 161 6.57 -3.05 22.38
C GLY A 161 7.93 -3.47 21.83
N GLU A 162 7.98 -4.15 20.69
CA GLU A 162 9.20 -4.64 20.05
C GLU A 162 9.65 -3.69 18.94
N THR A 163 10.94 -3.46 18.79
CA THR A 163 11.53 -2.74 17.66
C THR A 163 11.79 -3.67 16.48
N ALA A 164 12.12 -3.12 15.31
CA ALA A 164 12.48 -3.92 14.14
C ALA A 164 13.68 -4.86 14.42
N VAL A 165 14.65 -4.43 15.24
CA VAL A 165 15.78 -5.30 15.63
C VAL A 165 15.37 -6.37 16.64
N ASP A 166 14.39 -6.11 17.51
CA ASP A 166 13.93 -7.09 18.50
C ASP A 166 13.28 -8.32 17.83
N ILE A 167 12.65 -8.14 16.67
CA ILE A 167 11.99 -9.21 15.90
C ILE A 167 12.92 -9.87 14.86
N ALA A 168 14.14 -9.36 14.66
CA ALA A 168 15.06 -9.85 13.65
C ALA A 168 15.48 -11.30 13.93
N LYS A 169 15.29 -12.18 12.94
CA LYS A 169 15.73 -13.58 13.02
C LYS A 169 17.08 -13.73 12.33
N GLY A 170 18.14 -13.69 13.11
CA GLY A 170 19.49 -14.03 12.65
C GLY A 170 20.46 -12.84 12.57
N ALA A 171 21.74 -13.18 12.60
CA ALA A 171 22.83 -12.22 12.80
C ALA A 171 22.96 -11.18 11.68
N VAL A 172 22.59 -11.53 10.44
CA VAL A 172 22.72 -10.62 9.28
C VAL A 172 21.75 -9.45 9.40
N LEU A 173 20.46 -9.71 9.64
CA LEU A 173 19.47 -8.65 9.82
C LEU A 173 19.76 -7.80 11.07
N GLU A 174 20.18 -8.43 12.15
CA GLU A 174 20.63 -7.69 13.34
C GLU A 174 21.81 -6.75 13.05
N GLU A 175 22.73 -7.15 12.18
CA GLU A 175 23.89 -6.33 11.79
C GLU A 175 23.47 -5.20 10.84
N ILE A 176 22.53 -5.45 9.92
CA ILE A 176 22.04 -4.41 9.00
C ILE A 176 21.34 -3.27 9.74
N ILE A 177 20.60 -3.58 10.81
CA ILE A 177 19.79 -2.60 11.56
C ILE A 177 20.62 -1.79 12.58
N LYS A 178 21.77 -2.32 13.05
CA LYS A 178 22.63 -1.69 14.07
C LYS A 178 23.62 -0.69 13.49
#